data_AF-A0A4Q5WRS8-F1
#
_entry.id   AF-A0A4Q5WRS8-F1
#
_cell.length_a   1.000
_cell.length_b   1.000
_cell.length_c   1.000
_cell.angle_alpha   90.00
_cell.angle_beta   90.00
_cell.angle_gamma   90.00
#
_symmetry.space_group_name_H-M   'P 1'
#
loop_
_entity.id
_entity.type
_entity.pdbx_description
1 polymer ?
#
loop_
_entity_poly.entity_id
_entity_poly.type
_entity_poly.pdbx_seq_one_letter_code
_entity_poly.pdbx_strand_id
1 'polypeptide(L)'
;MKKLLILAALLSTTGAQAQFWKKKTEPADSTGAAAEKPKKGGGPNLFTRFVTKVAKTTGGGMQTTTVSDLSEVTPSAYYQTNLPPADLGTAEMAFYEGWKTGGNMVVLMFTKKNAYGFCKIDGTVTVDGKPAGYATMGVYHAFAADNGQPKKVEVVTKGGQRASFTLTPQRRQVRLLSINGTRGGSAAIDPAKELVLELDVPPGTEGSPVGVRLLARSVGIPYWSEIGYFPAAPRIVIPAAFLRNANNSNGSLAKFRNSYLSIECSSEEQSSNNEGSYGPISFATSFLDGAYLKINPDIPLSKGVQLKASANYPGGSVQYEFVKANAFSSRPIRQARTIAPLSVAVRGVLYDYSSKTSYNIGDQSYTQSTRSISFPQLPTAYWDALLENLYNDVSTVLQQVAGSRMLPVEATTKSEPYGRIADFSKEDENTSVAVSRGYKGLKVISAFVPVSEAWGPHNNVSRLLTATGADAALKLTLDLQPAWQGSKAVMVPKLGIELLGATNGPAYPTKFFSATVIGKGIPLSEGKAIDAAELDRLVRRSDLMDQFRKGLEATMAAEKEAADYDIVWPEKSK
;
A
#
# COMPACT_ATOMS: atom_id res chain seq x y z
N MET A 1 14.64 -3.17 -3.46
CA MET A 1 13.49 -2.90 -4.34
C MET A 1 12.19 -2.66 -3.60
N LYS A 2 11.74 -3.64 -2.79
CA LYS A 2 10.48 -3.65 -2.03
C LYS A 2 10.18 -2.40 -1.17
N LYS A 3 11.17 -1.54 -0.89
CA LYS A 3 11.02 -0.28 -0.12
C LYS A 3 11.20 1.02 -0.91
N LEU A 4 11.62 0.99 -2.18
CA LEU A 4 11.61 2.20 -3.03
C LEU A 4 10.25 2.39 -3.71
N LEU A 5 9.60 1.27 -4.08
CA LEU A 5 8.17 1.24 -4.42
C LEU A 5 7.28 1.69 -3.25
N ILE A 6 7.73 1.56 -2.00
CA ILE A 6 7.05 2.15 -0.83
C ILE A 6 7.07 3.68 -0.91
N LEU A 7 8.20 4.30 -1.24
CA LEU A 7 8.30 5.76 -1.37
C LEU A 7 7.44 6.31 -2.52
N ALA A 8 7.29 5.55 -3.62
CA ALA A 8 6.36 5.87 -4.70
C ALA A 8 4.89 5.59 -4.32
N ALA A 9 4.62 4.50 -3.60
CA ALA A 9 3.28 4.17 -3.09
C ALA A 9 2.79 5.18 -2.04
N LEU A 10 3.69 5.73 -1.22
CA LEU A 10 3.42 6.82 -0.28
C LEU A 10 2.90 8.10 -0.99
N LEU A 11 3.18 8.26 -2.29
CA LEU A 11 2.64 9.34 -3.12
C LEU A 11 1.33 8.98 -3.84
N SER A 12 0.94 7.69 -3.92
CA SER A 12 -0.27 7.25 -4.64
C SER A 12 -1.37 6.65 -3.76
N THR A 13 -1.05 6.10 -2.58
CA THR A 13 -2.05 5.55 -1.62
C THR A 13 -2.55 6.58 -0.61
N THR A 14 -1.88 7.74 -0.51
CA THR A 14 -2.25 8.83 0.41
C THR A 14 -3.54 9.58 0.03
N GLY A 15 -4.07 9.37 -1.19
CA GLY A 15 -5.29 10.02 -1.69
C GLY A 15 -6.55 9.79 -0.86
N ALA A 16 -6.66 8.68 -0.13
CA ALA A 16 -7.88 8.36 0.63
C ALA A 16 -7.95 8.94 2.04
N GLN A 17 -6.81 9.16 2.71
CA GLN A 17 -6.76 9.58 4.13
C GLN A 17 -5.99 10.89 4.38
N ALA A 18 -5.01 11.26 3.55
CA ALA A 18 -4.17 12.44 3.80
C ALA A 18 -4.70 13.75 3.18
N GLN A 19 -5.63 13.69 2.22
CA GLN A 19 -6.22 14.89 1.59
C GLN A 19 -7.32 15.56 2.44
N PHE A 20 -7.76 14.95 3.55
CA PHE A 20 -8.87 15.44 4.38
C PHE A 20 -8.63 16.79 5.09
N TRP A 21 -7.39 17.30 5.13
CA TRP A 21 -7.01 18.44 5.99
C TRP A 21 -6.19 19.55 5.30
N LYS A 22 -6.18 19.62 3.96
CA LYS A 22 -5.47 20.71 3.24
C LYS A 22 -6.38 21.49 2.28
N LYS A 23 -6.38 22.81 2.46
CA LYS A 23 -6.92 23.79 1.49
C LYS A 23 -6.23 23.56 0.14
N LYS A 24 -6.98 23.59 -0.97
CA LYS A 24 -6.42 23.51 -2.32
C LYS A 24 -5.46 24.70 -2.55
N THR A 25 -4.20 24.40 -2.86
CA THR A 25 -3.33 25.27 -3.65
C THR A 25 -3.30 24.76 -5.08
N GLU A 26 -3.30 25.68 -6.05
CA GLU A 26 -3.32 25.35 -7.48
C GLU A 26 -1.95 24.81 -7.95
N PRO A 27 -1.90 23.98 -9.01
CA PRO A 27 -0.65 23.49 -9.56
C PRO A 27 0.08 24.60 -10.34
N ALA A 28 1.39 24.71 -10.15
CA ALA A 28 2.23 25.51 -11.05
C ALA A 28 2.50 24.73 -12.35
N ASP A 29 2.36 25.41 -13.48
CA ASP A 29 2.70 24.86 -14.81
C ASP A 29 4.20 24.57 -14.96
N SER A 30 4.52 23.47 -15.64
CA SER A 30 5.85 23.28 -16.24
C SER A 30 5.76 22.44 -17.51
N THR A 31 5.48 23.10 -18.64
CA THR A 31 5.66 22.54 -19.99
C THR A 31 7.14 22.58 -20.38
N GLY A 32 7.64 21.54 -21.08
CA GLY A 32 9.05 21.49 -21.48
C GLY A 32 9.60 20.09 -21.77
N ALA A 33 9.00 19.37 -22.72
CA ALA A 33 9.53 18.08 -23.15
C ALA A 33 10.65 18.25 -24.20
N ALA A 34 11.90 17.98 -23.82
CA ALA A 34 13.02 17.86 -24.76
C ALA A 34 13.30 16.38 -25.07
N ALA A 35 13.39 16.03 -26.36
CA ALA A 35 13.63 14.64 -26.79
C ALA A 35 15.12 14.27 -26.74
N GLU A 36 15.48 13.22 -25.99
CA GLU A 36 16.86 12.70 -25.97
C GLU A 36 17.09 11.54 -26.96
N LYS A 37 18.17 11.65 -27.73
CA LYS A 37 18.74 10.55 -28.54
C LYS A 37 19.52 9.57 -27.63
N PRO A 38 19.58 8.28 -27.96
CA PRO A 38 20.28 7.29 -27.14
C PRO A 38 21.80 7.46 -27.22
N LYS A 39 22.47 7.66 -26.08
CA LYS A 39 23.93 7.47 -25.94
C LYS A 39 24.23 6.14 -25.25
N LYS A 40 25.23 5.41 -25.76
CA LYS A 40 25.81 4.24 -25.08
C LYS A 40 26.62 4.71 -23.87
N GLY A 41 26.29 4.18 -22.69
CA GLY A 41 27.00 4.43 -21.43
C GLY A 41 26.18 3.90 -20.26
N GLY A 42 26.69 2.89 -19.55
CA GLY A 42 25.93 2.17 -18.52
C GLY A 42 25.68 2.99 -17.26
N GLY A 43 24.50 3.59 -17.14
CA GLY A 43 24.03 4.24 -15.92
C GLY A 43 22.61 4.83 -16.07
N PRO A 44 21.96 5.23 -14.96
CA PRO A 44 20.61 5.80 -15.01
C PRO A 44 20.58 7.11 -15.83
N ASN A 45 19.55 7.27 -16.67
CA ASN A 45 19.39 8.45 -17.53
C ASN A 45 19.13 9.73 -16.71
N LEU A 46 19.35 10.90 -17.33
CA LEU A 46 19.28 12.20 -16.66
C LEU A 46 17.89 12.46 -16.03
N PHE A 47 16.82 12.07 -16.71
CA PHE A 47 15.45 12.20 -16.19
C PHE A 47 15.21 11.34 -14.93
N THR A 48 15.65 10.08 -14.92
CA THR A 48 15.56 9.21 -13.74
C THR A 48 16.36 9.79 -12.57
N ARG A 49 17.56 10.33 -12.82
CA ARG A 49 18.36 11.03 -11.80
C ARG A 49 17.66 12.27 -11.26
N PHE A 50 17.06 13.08 -12.13
CA PHE A 50 16.31 14.28 -11.74
C PHE A 50 15.09 13.94 -10.87
N VAL A 51 14.22 13.02 -11.31
CA VAL A 51 13.05 12.57 -10.55
C VAL A 51 13.49 11.96 -9.21
N THR A 52 14.56 11.17 -9.19
CA THR A 52 15.11 10.60 -7.95
C THR A 52 15.67 11.67 -7.01
N LYS A 53 16.34 12.70 -7.54
CA LYS A 53 16.84 13.84 -6.75
C LYS A 53 15.69 14.66 -6.16
N VAL A 54 14.64 14.91 -6.94
CA VAL A 54 13.41 15.56 -6.46
C VAL A 54 12.75 14.69 -5.38
N ALA A 55 12.55 13.39 -5.58
CA ALA A 55 12.02 12.50 -4.54
C ALA A 55 12.87 12.46 -3.25
N LYS A 56 14.22 12.52 -3.37
CA LYS A 56 15.13 12.63 -2.21
C LYS A 56 14.94 13.94 -1.42
N THR A 57 14.49 15.04 -2.06
CA THR A 57 14.27 16.35 -1.40
C THR A 57 12.82 16.66 -1.05
N THR A 58 11.82 16.17 -1.80
CA THR A 58 10.38 16.44 -1.58
C THR A 58 9.70 15.43 -0.65
N GLY A 59 10.43 14.47 -0.09
CA GLY A 59 9.95 13.55 0.96
C GLY A 59 9.47 14.21 2.27
N GLY A 60 9.43 15.55 2.35
CA GLY A 60 9.05 16.36 3.51
C GLY A 60 7.61 16.21 4.03
N GLY A 61 6.83 15.25 3.52
CA GLY A 61 5.62 14.75 4.20
C GLY A 61 5.90 13.74 5.31
N MET A 62 7.11 13.16 5.36
CA MET A 62 7.53 12.19 6.37
C MET A 62 8.63 12.77 7.24
N GLN A 63 8.32 12.96 8.53
CA GLN A 63 9.30 13.39 9.51
C GLN A 63 10.43 12.35 9.62
N THR A 64 11.62 12.74 9.19
CA THR A 64 12.87 12.04 9.53
C THR A 64 13.48 12.75 10.72
N THR A 65 13.57 12.09 11.86
CA THR A 65 14.21 12.65 13.05
C THR A 65 15.64 12.15 13.15
N THR A 66 16.57 13.06 13.46
CA THR A 66 17.95 12.68 13.84
C THR A 66 17.93 12.18 15.29
N VAL A 67 18.51 11.01 15.56
CA VAL A 67 18.43 10.33 16.86
C VAL A 67 19.82 9.92 17.38
N SER A 68 20.08 10.16 18.66
CA SER A 68 21.34 9.85 19.36
C SER A 68 21.22 8.67 20.34
N ASP A 69 20.00 8.26 20.68
CA ASP A 69 19.68 7.04 21.41
C ASP A 69 19.16 5.96 20.44
N LEU A 70 19.78 4.79 20.47
CA LEU A 70 19.39 3.62 19.69
C LEU A 70 18.19 2.87 20.31
N SER A 71 17.85 3.13 21.58
CA SER A 71 16.72 2.47 22.27
C SER A 71 15.35 2.83 21.68
N GLU A 72 15.24 4.03 21.08
CA GLU A 72 14.05 4.56 20.40
C GLU A 72 13.89 4.04 18.96
N VAL A 73 14.85 3.26 18.47
CA VAL A 73 15.00 2.93 17.04
C VAL A 73 14.84 1.44 16.79
N THR A 74 14.03 1.10 15.79
CA THR A 74 13.97 -0.25 15.23
C THR A 74 14.74 -0.27 13.91
N PRO A 75 15.85 -1.02 13.80
CA PRO A 75 16.49 -1.31 12.53
C PRO A 75 15.70 -2.37 11.74
N SER A 76 15.77 -2.31 10.42
CA SER A 76 15.41 -3.40 9.52
C SER A 76 16.45 -3.52 8.42
N ALA A 77 16.99 -4.71 8.22
CA ALA A 77 18.00 -4.95 7.20
C ALA A 77 17.43 -5.72 5.99
N TYR A 78 18.11 -5.57 4.85
CA TYR A 78 17.92 -6.36 3.65
C TYR A 78 19.27 -6.68 3.04
N TYR A 79 19.57 -7.95 2.80
CA TYR A 79 20.84 -8.38 2.22
C TYR A 79 20.64 -9.16 0.91
N GLN A 80 20.94 -8.51 -0.21
CA GLN A 80 20.74 -9.03 -1.55
C GLN A 80 22.07 -9.43 -2.20
N THR A 81 22.08 -10.61 -2.83
CA THR A 81 23.25 -11.22 -3.49
C THR A 81 23.03 -11.41 -4.99
N ASN A 82 24.13 -11.45 -5.76
CA ASN A 82 24.15 -11.53 -7.23
C ASN A 82 23.33 -10.41 -7.93
N LEU A 83 23.70 -9.15 -7.69
CA LEU A 83 22.94 -8.00 -8.22
C LEU A 83 22.85 -7.98 -9.76
N PRO A 84 21.68 -7.65 -10.36
CA PRO A 84 21.52 -7.58 -11.80
C PRO A 84 22.37 -6.47 -12.45
N PRO A 85 22.55 -6.52 -13.79
CA PRO A 85 23.37 -5.57 -14.54
C PRO A 85 23.06 -4.09 -14.27
N ALA A 86 24.10 -3.30 -14.06
CA ALA A 86 23.99 -1.86 -13.78
C ALA A 86 23.39 -1.03 -14.95
N ASP A 87 23.49 -1.54 -16.18
CA ASP A 87 22.97 -0.89 -17.39
C ASP A 87 21.44 -0.97 -17.53
N LEU A 88 20.76 -1.80 -16.71
CA LEU A 88 19.29 -1.75 -16.58
C LEU A 88 18.81 -0.38 -16.04
N GLY A 89 19.69 0.37 -15.37
CA GLY A 89 19.53 1.80 -15.07
C GLY A 89 18.35 2.16 -14.15
N THR A 90 17.85 1.20 -13.38
CA THR A 90 16.61 1.30 -12.59
C THR A 90 16.64 2.45 -11.58
N ALA A 91 15.46 2.94 -11.17
CA ALA A 91 15.38 3.95 -10.11
C ALA A 91 16.10 3.54 -8.81
N GLU A 92 16.19 2.23 -8.50
CA GLU A 92 16.96 1.72 -7.37
C GLU A 92 18.48 1.90 -7.56
N MET A 93 19.00 1.60 -8.76
CA MET A 93 20.40 1.85 -9.14
C MET A 93 20.75 3.35 -9.20
N ALA A 94 19.75 4.23 -9.35
CA ALA A 94 19.91 5.68 -9.26
C ALA A 94 19.81 6.22 -7.83
N PHE A 95 19.17 5.48 -6.92
CA PHE A 95 18.93 5.89 -5.54
C PHE A 95 20.06 5.49 -4.60
N TYR A 96 20.63 4.29 -4.79
CA TYR A 96 21.80 3.78 -4.06
C TYR A 96 23.07 3.91 -4.92
N GLU A 97 24.11 4.55 -4.38
CA GLU A 97 25.34 4.85 -5.11
C GLU A 97 26.38 3.74 -4.93
N GLY A 98 27.09 3.38 -6.00
CA GLY A 98 28.13 2.34 -5.97
C GLY A 98 27.64 0.92 -6.32
N TRP A 99 26.53 0.78 -7.05
CA TRP A 99 26.00 -0.50 -7.54
C TRP A 99 27.06 -1.36 -8.27
N LYS A 100 27.07 -2.68 -8.01
CA LYS A 100 28.03 -3.64 -8.58
C LYS A 100 27.30 -4.84 -9.18
N THR A 101 27.30 -4.96 -10.52
CA THR A 101 26.82 -6.16 -11.22
C THR A 101 27.46 -7.42 -10.65
N GLY A 102 26.67 -8.45 -10.34
CA GLY A 102 27.12 -9.72 -9.74
C GLY A 102 27.59 -9.64 -8.28
N GLY A 103 27.74 -8.44 -7.72
CA GLY A 103 28.11 -8.22 -6.32
C GLY A 103 26.94 -8.38 -5.35
N ASN A 104 27.07 -7.75 -4.18
CA ASN A 104 26.05 -7.76 -3.13
C ASN A 104 25.68 -6.35 -2.66
N MET A 105 24.52 -6.23 -2.00
CA MET A 105 24.01 -5.00 -1.41
C MET A 105 23.40 -5.27 -0.03
N VAL A 106 23.89 -4.57 0.99
CA VAL A 106 23.21 -4.43 2.28
C VAL A 106 22.45 -3.11 2.27
N VAL A 107 21.16 -3.14 2.62
CA VAL A 107 20.35 -1.94 2.89
C VAL A 107 19.86 -1.99 4.33
N LEU A 108 20.06 -0.91 5.07
CA LEU A 108 19.62 -0.71 6.44
C LEU A 108 18.58 0.41 6.46
N MET A 109 17.51 0.22 7.21
CA MET A 109 16.47 1.22 7.41
C MET A 109 16.18 1.35 8.88
N PHE A 110 16.30 2.56 9.42
CA PHE A 110 16.03 2.86 10.83
C PHE A 110 14.71 3.62 10.95
N THR A 111 13.84 3.17 11.85
CA THR A 111 12.49 3.72 12.06
C THR A 111 12.19 3.90 13.53
N LYS A 112 11.28 4.82 13.86
CA LYS A 112 10.85 5.03 15.25
C LYS A 112 10.18 3.74 15.76
N LYS A 113 10.56 3.29 16.95
CA LYS A 113 10.08 2.05 17.55
C LYS A 113 8.57 2.07 17.84
N ASN A 114 8.08 3.16 18.43
CA ASN A 114 6.70 3.32 18.90
C ASN A 114 5.95 4.45 18.16
N ALA A 115 6.32 4.79 16.93
CA ALA A 115 5.65 5.85 16.18
C ALA A 115 5.83 5.69 14.66
N TYR A 116 4.98 6.37 13.88
CA TYR A 116 5.25 6.57 12.46
C TYR A 116 6.43 7.53 12.26
N GLY A 117 7.45 7.10 11.51
CA GLY A 117 8.58 7.95 11.13
C GLY A 117 9.87 7.19 10.88
N PHE A 118 10.80 7.86 10.19
CA PHE A 118 12.13 7.36 9.90
C PHE A 118 13.17 8.04 10.80
N CYS A 119 14.26 7.35 11.08
CA CYS A 119 15.31 7.82 11.98
C CYS A 119 16.65 7.92 11.25
N LYS A 120 17.28 9.10 11.23
CA LYS A 120 18.68 9.23 10.85
C LYS A 120 19.54 9.07 12.10
N ILE A 121 20.50 8.16 12.11
CA ILE A 121 21.42 7.99 13.24
C ILE A 121 22.34 9.22 13.32
N ASP A 122 22.43 9.84 14.50
CA ASP A 122 23.42 10.87 14.79
C ASP A 122 24.77 10.23 15.14
N GLY A 123 25.51 9.85 14.10
CA GLY A 123 26.77 9.14 14.24
C GLY A 123 27.12 8.38 12.96
N THR A 124 27.76 7.23 13.11
CA THR A 124 28.22 6.39 12.00
C THR A 124 27.45 5.08 11.92
N VAL A 125 27.28 4.60 10.69
CA VAL A 125 26.81 3.25 10.36
C VAL A 125 27.85 2.67 9.42
N THR A 126 28.39 1.49 9.74
CA THR A 126 29.39 0.80 8.93
C THR A 126 28.89 -0.59 8.54
N VAL A 127 29.43 -1.11 7.44
CA VAL A 127 29.31 -2.51 7.01
C VAL A 127 30.73 -3.02 6.71
N ASP A 128 31.12 -4.11 7.37
CA ASP A 128 32.49 -4.67 7.35
C ASP A 128 33.56 -3.59 7.62
N GLY A 129 33.34 -2.75 8.64
CA GLY A 129 34.21 -1.62 9.01
C GLY A 129 34.23 -0.43 8.05
N LYS A 130 33.52 -0.49 6.91
CA LYS A 130 33.46 0.60 5.91
C LYS A 130 32.19 1.45 6.11
N PRO A 131 32.26 2.79 6.02
CA PRO A 131 31.07 3.64 6.12
C PRO A 131 29.97 3.26 5.11
N ALA A 132 28.74 3.11 5.59
CA ALA A 132 27.57 2.92 4.74
C ALA A 132 27.11 4.27 4.16
N GLY A 133 26.79 4.28 2.86
CA GLY A 133 26.25 5.47 2.20
C GLY A 133 24.85 5.80 2.73
N TYR A 134 24.60 7.06 3.08
CA TYR A 134 23.26 7.52 3.46
C TYR A 134 22.48 7.92 2.21
N ALA A 135 21.31 7.30 1.98
CA ALA A 135 20.48 7.57 0.80
C ALA A 135 19.50 8.73 1.04
N THR A 136 18.58 8.54 1.99
CA THR A 136 17.68 9.55 2.61
C THR A 136 16.81 8.83 3.67
N MET A 137 16.03 9.56 4.46
CA MET A 137 14.98 9.02 5.34
C MET A 137 15.40 7.80 6.18
N GLY A 138 16.53 7.90 6.88
CA GLY A 138 17.02 6.80 7.72
C GLY A 138 17.48 5.53 6.98
N VAL A 139 17.62 5.59 5.65
CA VAL A 139 18.10 4.49 4.81
C VAL A 139 19.60 4.64 4.54
N TYR A 140 20.36 3.60 4.89
CA TYR A 140 21.78 3.45 4.62
C TYR A 140 22.01 2.24 3.71
N HIS A 141 23.10 2.24 2.95
CA HIS A 141 23.43 1.16 2.01
C HIS A 141 24.93 0.91 1.91
N ALA A 142 25.32 -0.33 1.59
CA ALA A 142 26.69 -0.71 1.31
C ALA A 142 26.75 -1.73 0.16
N PHE A 143 27.78 -1.64 -0.69
CA PHE A 143 27.98 -2.53 -1.83
C PHE A 143 29.37 -3.18 -1.79
N ALA A 144 29.40 -4.51 -1.82
CA ALA A 144 30.65 -5.27 -1.91
C ALA A 144 30.68 -6.15 -3.16
N ALA A 145 31.90 -6.52 -3.57
CA ALA A 145 32.15 -7.35 -4.76
C ALA A 145 32.27 -8.84 -4.41
N ASP A 146 32.44 -9.17 -3.12
CA ASP A 146 32.26 -10.53 -2.67
C ASP A 146 30.79 -10.93 -2.82
N ASN A 147 30.52 -12.22 -2.98
CA ASN A 147 29.16 -12.72 -3.10
C ASN A 147 28.98 -13.87 -2.12
N GLY A 148 27.85 -13.88 -1.39
CA GLY A 148 27.57 -14.94 -0.42
C GLY A 148 28.48 -14.98 0.83
N GLN A 149 28.96 -13.83 1.33
CA GLN A 149 29.67 -13.75 2.63
C GLN A 149 28.81 -13.05 3.70
N PRO A 150 28.87 -13.43 4.99
CA PRO A 150 28.22 -12.68 6.07
C PRO A 150 28.72 -11.24 6.17
N LYS A 151 27.85 -10.33 6.61
CA LYS A 151 28.13 -8.89 6.71
C LYS A 151 27.96 -8.38 8.14
N LYS A 152 29.03 -7.83 8.73
CA LYS A 152 28.96 -7.19 10.05
C LYS A 152 28.47 -5.77 9.89
N VAL A 153 27.39 -5.42 10.56
CA VAL A 153 26.87 -4.05 10.67
C VAL A 153 27.24 -3.51 12.04
N GLU A 154 27.72 -2.27 12.09
CA GLU A 154 28.00 -1.58 13.35
C GLU A 154 27.40 -0.17 13.30
N VAL A 155 26.81 0.25 14.42
CA VAL A 155 26.15 1.55 14.59
C VAL A 155 26.77 2.21 15.82
N VAL A 156 27.27 3.43 15.67
CA VAL A 156 27.89 4.20 16.77
C VAL A 156 27.29 5.60 16.77
N THR A 157 26.64 6.00 17.87
CA THR A 157 26.12 7.37 18.01
C THR A 157 27.18 8.32 18.56
N LYS A 158 27.04 9.63 18.32
CA LYS A 158 27.91 10.64 18.93
C LYS A 158 27.87 10.65 20.46
N GLY A 159 26.76 10.19 21.04
CA GLY A 159 26.62 9.98 22.48
C GLY A 159 27.38 8.74 23.01
N GLY A 160 28.09 8.02 22.14
CA GLY A 160 28.91 6.86 22.52
C GLY A 160 28.17 5.53 22.58
N GLN A 161 26.85 5.49 22.35
CA GLN A 161 26.14 4.22 22.23
C GLN A 161 26.65 3.43 21.03
N ARG A 162 26.76 2.12 21.21
CA ARG A 162 27.18 1.18 20.17
C ARG A 162 26.18 0.03 20.08
N ALA A 163 25.94 -0.42 18.86
CA ALA A 163 25.29 -1.69 18.60
C ALA A 163 25.92 -2.37 17.37
N SER A 164 25.99 -3.70 17.36
CA SER A 164 26.48 -4.46 16.22
C SER A 164 25.63 -5.70 15.98
N PHE A 165 25.60 -6.19 14.73
CA PHE A 165 24.94 -7.44 14.35
C PHE A 165 25.48 -7.97 13.02
N THR A 166 25.34 -9.27 12.78
CA THR A 166 25.80 -9.94 11.56
C THR A 166 24.62 -10.43 10.72
N LEU A 167 24.65 -10.11 9.43
CA LEU A 167 23.66 -10.53 8.42
C LEU A 167 24.24 -11.66 7.57
N THR A 168 23.61 -12.84 7.58
CA THR A 168 24.01 -13.96 6.70
C THR A 168 23.35 -13.84 5.31
N PRO A 169 24.05 -14.24 4.24
CA PRO A 169 23.50 -14.24 2.89
C PRO A 169 22.48 -15.37 2.69
N GLN A 170 21.69 -15.25 1.62
CA GLN A 170 20.82 -16.33 1.14
C GLN A 170 21.66 -17.57 0.78
N ARG A 171 21.37 -18.67 1.47
CA ARG A 171 22.04 -19.98 1.27
C ARG A 171 21.47 -20.73 0.05
N ARG A 172 20.18 -20.52 -0.25
CA ARG A 172 19.44 -21.18 -1.33
C ARG A 172 19.54 -20.37 -2.63
N GLN A 173 20.60 -20.61 -3.39
CA GLN A 173 20.88 -19.90 -4.64
C GLN A 173 20.17 -20.56 -5.83
N VAL A 174 18.88 -20.28 -6.01
CA VAL A 174 18.13 -20.71 -7.21
C VAL A 174 18.65 -19.95 -8.43
N ARG A 175 19.06 -20.67 -9.48
CA ARG A 175 19.58 -20.07 -10.73
C ARG A 175 18.69 -20.34 -11.93
N LEU A 176 18.75 -19.44 -12.90
CA LEU A 176 18.01 -19.52 -14.15
C LEU A 176 18.83 -20.26 -15.22
N LEU A 177 18.33 -21.40 -15.70
CA LEU A 177 18.98 -22.20 -16.74
C LEU A 177 18.50 -21.81 -18.14
N SER A 178 17.18 -21.67 -18.33
CA SER A 178 16.59 -21.32 -19.61
C SER A 178 15.24 -20.60 -19.46
N ILE A 179 14.88 -19.84 -20.50
CA ILE A 179 13.55 -19.25 -20.65
C ILE A 179 12.98 -19.75 -21.99
N ASN A 180 11.82 -20.40 -21.97
CA ASN A 180 11.21 -21.06 -23.14
C ASN A 180 12.22 -21.93 -23.91
N GLY A 181 13.05 -22.70 -23.18
CA GLY A 181 14.13 -23.55 -23.73
C GLY A 181 15.38 -22.80 -24.22
N THR A 182 15.36 -21.46 -24.26
CA THR A 182 16.50 -20.64 -24.69
C THR A 182 17.47 -20.42 -23.52
N ARG A 183 18.72 -20.87 -23.65
CA ARG A 183 19.80 -20.68 -22.67
C ARG A 183 20.67 -19.47 -23.03
N GLY A 184 21.13 -18.72 -22.03
CA GLY A 184 22.20 -17.72 -22.15
C GLY A 184 21.99 -16.55 -23.13
N GLY A 185 20.79 -16.40 -23.69
CA GLY A 185 20.48 -15.45 -24.76
C GLY A 185 19.16 -14.72 -24.53
N SER A 186 18.86 -13.75 -25.40
CA SER A 186 17.67 -12.93 -25.25
C SER A 186 16.43 -13.62 -25.84
N ALA A 187 15.76 -14.41 -24.99
CA ALA A 187 14.60 -15.22 -25.36
C ALA A 187 13.44 -14.33 -25.87
N ALA A 188 12.74 -14.83 -26.90
CA ALA A 188 11.57 -14.16 -27.48
C ALA A 188 10.30 -14.60 -26.73
N ILE A 189 9.56 -13.62 -26.19
CA ILE A 189 8.35 -13.86 -25.41
C ILE A 189 7.14 -13.29 -26.14
N ASP A 190 6.17 -14.16 -26.39
CA ASP A 190 4.81 -13.85 -26.80
C ASP A 190 3.93 -13.74 -25.54
N PRO A 191 3.41 -12.54 -25.18
CA PRO A 191 2.65 -12.35 -23.94
C PRO A 191 1.25 -12.98 -23.97
N ALA A 192 0.81 -13.56 -25.10
CA ALA A 192 -0.40 -14.37 -25.17
C ALA A 192 -0.17 -15.82 -24.72
N LYS A 193 1.08 -16.28 -24.62
CA LYS A 193 1.46 -17.66 -24.28
C LYS A 193 2.01 -17.77 -22.85
N GLU A 194 2.11 -19.01 -22.39
CA GLU A 194 2.82 -19.31 -21.15
C GLU A 194 4.33 -19.00 -21.27
N LEU A 195 4.91 -18.64 -20.13
CA LEU A 195 6.33 -18.43 -19.95
C LEU A 195 6.88 -19.59 -19.12
N VAL A 196 7.79 -20.37 -19.71
CA VAL A 196 8.43 -21.51 -19.06
C VAL A 196 9.83 -21.11 -18.58
N LEU A 197 10.09 -21.29 -17.30
CA LEU A 197 11.41 -21.14 -16.69
C LEU A 197 11.96 -22.51 -16.33
N GLU A 198 13.21 -22.78 -16.72
CA GLU A 198 13.97 -23.94 -16.24
C GLU A 198 15.01 -23.44 -15.24
N LEU A 199 15.05 -24.07 -14.06
CA LEU A 199 15.79 -23.58 -12.90
C LEU A 199 16.73 -24.67 -12.34
N ASP A 200 17.89 -24.23 -11.87
CA ASP A 200 18.73 -24.98 -10.93
C ASP A 200 18.22 -24.67 -9.52
N VAL A 201 17.65 -25.68 -8.86
CA VAL A 201 17.01 -25.56 -7.54
C VAL A 201 17.84 -26.36 -6.54
N PRO A 202 18.61 -25.70 -5.65
CA PRO A 202 19.41 -26.40 -4.65
C PRO A 202 18.55 -27.23 -3.70
N PRO A 203 19.02 -28.42 -3.25
CA PRO A 203 18.29 -29.26 -2.30
C PRO A 203 17.85 -28.52 -1.04
N GLY A 204 16.62 -28.77 -0.60
CA GLY A 204 15.99 -28.08 0.53
C GLY A 204 15.38 -26.73 0.17
N THR A 205 15.30 -26.38 -1.12
CA THR A 205 14.63 -25.16 -1.62
C THR A 205 13.23 -25.45 -2.17
N GLU A 206 12.90 -26.72 -2.43
CA GLU A 206 11.65 -27.18 -3.03
C GLU A 206 10.42 -26.55 -2.34
N GLY A 207 9.51 -26.00 -3.14
CA GLY A 207 8.29 -25.33 -2.63
C GLY A 207 8.50 -23.94 -2.02
N SER A 208 9.74 -23.49 -1.77
CA SER A 208 10.01 -22.11 -1.33
C SER A 208 9.56 -21.09 -2.38
N PRO A 209 9.06 -19.91 -2.02
CA PRO A 209 8.58 -18.93 -3.00
C PRO A 209 9.74 -18.31 -3.79
N VAL A 210 9.72 -18.52 -5.11
CA VAL A 210 10.53 -17.78 -6.10
C VAL A 210 9.68 -16.65 -6.65
N GLY A 211 10.10 -15.40 -6.38
CA GLY A 211 9.53 -14.22 -7.02
C GLY A 211 10.04 -14.10 -8.46
N VAL A 212 9.14 -13.83 -9.40
CA VAL A 212 9.48 -13.57 -10.80
C VAL A 212 9.05 -12.16 -11.14
N ARG A 213 9.95 -11.37 -11.73
CA ARG A 213 9.68 -9.97 -12.11
C ARG A 213 10.32 -9.62 -13.45
N LEU A 214 9.71 -8.67 -14.15
CA LEU A 214 10.20 -8.11 -15.40
C LEU A 214 10.62 -6.65 -15.23
N LEU A 215 11.66 -6.25 -15.95
CA LEU A 215 11.99 -4.85 -16.12
C LEU A 215 10.96 -4.18 -17.05
N ALA A 216 10.17 -3.28 -16.48
CA ALA A 216 9.24 -2.42 -17.19
C ALA A 216 9.82 -1.01 -17.35
N ARG A 217 9.28 -0.23 -18.30
CA ARG A 217 9.57 1.20 -18.44
C ARG A 217 8.26 1.99 -18.46
N SER A 218 8.17 3.06 -17.68
CA SER A 218 7.08 4.04 -17.74
C SER A 218 7.69 5.41 -17.98
N VAL A 219 7.26 6.10 -19.04
CA VAL A 219 7.81 7.42 -19.46
C VAL A 219 9.35 7.44 -19.45
N GLY A 220 9.97 6.38 -19.98
CA GLY A 220 11.43 6.23 -20.05
C GLY A 220 12.15 5.91 -18.73
N ILE A 221 11.44 5.83 -17.59
CA ILE A 221 11.99 5.41 -16.30
C ILE A 221 11.92 3.88 -16.17
N PRO A 222 13.04 3.16 -16.06
CA PRO A 222 13.08 1.72 -15.80
C PRO A 222 12.76 1.39 -14.33
N TYR A 223 11.85 0.45 -14.13
CA TYR A 223 11.45 -0.07 -12.83
C TYR A 223 11.07 -1.55 -12.95
N TRP A 224 10.96 -2.24 -11.82
CA TRP A 224 10.60 -3.65 -11.81
C TRP A 224 9.11 -3.85 -11.55
N SER A 225 8.51 -4.75 -12.33
CA SER A 225 7.12 -5.15 -12.26
C SER A 225 7.09 -6.63 -11.89
N GLU A 226 6.64 -6.93 -10.67
CA GLU A 226 6.47 -8.30 -10.19
C GLU A 226 5.39 -9.01 -11.02
N ILE A 227 5.69 -10.22 -11.49
CA ILE A 227 4.77 -11.07 -12.26
C ILE A 227 4.00 -11.99 -11.31
N GLY A 228 4.68 -12.61 -10.35
CA GLY A 228 4.08 -13.51 -9.38
C GLY A 228 5.11 -14.21 -8.51
N TYR A 229 4.60 -15.05 -7.59
CA TYR A 229 5.40 -15.91 -6.71
C TYR A 229 5.02 -17.35 -6.96
N PHE A 230 6.01 -18.19 -7.24
CA PHE A 230 5.83 -19.57 -7.65
C PHE A 230 6.63 -20.49 -6.73
N PRO A 231 6.17 -21.71 -6.42
CA PRO A 231 6.96 -22.67 -5.68
C PRO A 231 8.23 -23.03 -6.47
N ALA A 232 9.38 -23.06 -5.80
CA ALA A 232 10.64 -23.47 -6.41
C ALA A 232 10.53 -24.92 -6.93
N ALA A 233 10.75 -25.07 -8.23
CA ALA A 233 10.78 -26.34 -8.94
C ALA A 233 11.75 -26.24 -10.13
N PRO A 234 12.36 -27.34 -10.60
CA PRO A 234 13.26 -27.33 -11.77
C PRO A 234 12.61 -26.80 -13.06
N ARG A 235 11.28 -26.82 -13.12
CA ARG A 235 10.46 -26.22 -14.19
C ARG A 235 9.30 -25.46 -13.57
N ILE A 236 9.18 -24.17 -13.90
CA ILE A 236 8.03 -23.33 -13.54
C ILE A 236 7.32 -22.92 -14.83
N VAL A 237 6.01 -23.16 -14.89
CA VAL A 237 5.15 -22.72 -15.99
C VAL A 237 4.30 -21.56 -15.49
N ILE A 238 4.43 -20.40 -16.14
CA ILE A 238 3.76 -19.15 -15.76
C ILE A 238 2.69 -18.84 -16.81
N PRO A 239 1.39 -18.96 -16.48
CA PRO A 239 0.31 -18.63 -17.41
C PRO A 239 0.35 -17.17 -17.87
N ALA A 240 -0.08 -16.91 -19.11
CA ALA A 240 -0.16 -15.57 -19.70
C ALA A 240 -0.96 -14.55 -18.85
N ALA A 241 -1.92 -15.03 -18.04
CA ALA A 241 -2.68 -14.21 -17.10
C ALA A 241 -1.79 -13.46 -16.08
N PHE A 242 -0.70 -14.08 -15.61
CA PHE A 242 0.24 -13.43 -14.69
C PHE A 242 0.99 -12.27 -15.36
N LEU A 243 1.34 -12.42 -16.65
CA LEU A 243 1.95 -11.33 -17.42
C LEU A 243 0.96 -10.16 -17.57
N ARG A 244 -0.28 -10.43 -17.98
CA ARG A 244 -1.34 -9.41 -18.11
C ARG A 244 -1.65 -8.72 -16.79
N ASN A 245 -1.52 -9.40 -15.66
CA ASN A 245 -1.87 -8.86 -14.35
C ASN A 245 -0.64 -8.44 -13.53
N ALA A 246 0.54 -8.31 -14.16
CA ALA A 246 1.77 -7.87 -13.51
C ALA A 246 1.58 -6.59 -12.68
N ASN A 247 2.35 -6.49 -11.59
CA ASN A 247 2.31 -5.36 -10.67
C ASN A 247 2.68 -4.05 -11.38
N ASN A 248 1.67 -3.20 -11.59
CA ASN A 248 1.77 -1.99 -12.40
C ASN A 248 1.34 -0.76 -11.60
N SER A 249 2.12 -0.39 -10.58
CA SER A 249 1.90 0.83 -9.76
C SER A 249 1.72 2.13 -10.57
N ASN A 250 2.18 2.13 -11.84
CA ASN A 250 2.09 3.25 -12.79
C ASN A 250 0.96 3.06 -13.85
N GLY A 251 0.05 2.11 -13.64
CA GLY A 251 -1.06 1.80 -14.56
C GLY A 251 -0.61 1.25 -15.92
N SER A 252 -1.46 1.44 -16.94
CA SER A 252 -1.27 0.88 -18.30
C SER A 252 -0.19 1.57 -19.16
N LEU A 253 0.64 2.43 -18.56
CA LEU A 253 1.75 3.11 -19.25
C LEU A 253 3.05 2.28 -19.29
N ALA A 254 3.10 1.17 -18.54
CA ALA A 254 4.24 0.26 -18.55
C ALA A 254 4.47 -0.34 -19.95
N LYS A 255 5.75 -0.44 -20.33
CA LYS A 255 6.24 -1.08 -21.55
C LYS A 255 7.32 -2.09 -21.21
N PHE A 256 7.23 -3.29 -21.78
CA PHE A 256 8.14 -4.42 -21.49
C PHE A 256 9.00 -4.82 -22.69
N ARG A 257 9.05 -3.99 -23.74
CA ARG A 257 9.99 -4.19 -24.86
C ARG A 257 11.44 -4.10 -24.35
N ASN A 258 12.29 -5.01 -24.81
CA ASN A 258 13.69 -5.16 -24.38
C ASN A 258 13.82 -5.16 -22.84
N SER A 259 13.14 -6.14 -22.23
CA SER A 259 13.09 -6.33 -20.77
C SER A 259 14.28 -7.15 -20.27
N TYR A 260 14.31 -7.37 -18.97
CA TYR A 260 15.15 -8.31 -18.27
C TYR A 260 14.25 -9.03 -17.26
N LEU A 261 14.25 -10.36 -17.27
CA LEU A 261 13.59 -11.18 -16.27
C LEU A 261 14.56 -11.39 -15.12
N SER A 262 14.11 -11.12 -13.90
CA SER A 262 14.81 -11.48 -12.66
C SER A 262 13.96 -12.47 -11.89
N ILE A 263 14.61 -13.54 -11.42
CA ILE A 263 14.10 -14.38 -10.35
C ILE A 263 14.71 -13.93 -9.02
N GLU A 264 13.95 -14.08 -7.94
CA GLU A 264 14.37 -13.77 -6.56
C GLU A 264 13.97 -14.93 -5.65
N CYS A 265 14.95 -15.63 -5.06
CA CYS A 265 14.71 -16.51 -3.92
C CYS A 265 15.01 -15.72 -2.64
N SER A 266 14.02 -15.56 -1.75
CA SER A 266 14.16 -14.78 -0.52
C SER A 266 13.69 -15.55 0.72
N SER A 267 14.42 -15.40 1.82
CA SER A 267 14.02 -15.83 3.16
C SER A 267 14.04 -14.66 4.14
N GLU A 268 13.33 -14.82 5.25
CA GLU A 268 13.44 -13.96 6.43
C GLU A 268 14.27 -14.73 7.47
N GLU A 269 15.31 -14.08 7.99
CA GLU A 269 16.35 -14.66 8.84
C GLU A 269 16.54 -13.78 10.09
N GLN A 270 17.12 -14.34 11.16
CA GLN A 270 17.51 -13.57 12.34
C GLN A 270 18.99 -13.24 12.29
N SER A 271 19.36 -12.01 12.66
CA SER A 271 20.77 -11.61 12.76
C SER A 271 21.49 -12.35 13.89
N SER A 272 22.79 -12.61 13.70
CA SER A 272 23.67 -13.25 14.68
C SER A 272 24.70 -12.27 15.22
N ASN A 273 25.44 -12.66 16.27
CA ASN A 273 26.48 -11.85 16.92
C ASN A 273 25.97 -10.42 17.26
N ASN A 274 24.83 -10.35 17.94
CA ASN A 274 24.17 -9.08 18.28
C ASN A 274 24.79 -8.52 19.56
N GLU A 275 25.17 -7.24 19.53
CA GLU A 275 25.78 -6.52 20.65
C GLU A 275 25.10 -5.16 20.87
N GLY A 276 25.08 -4.68 22.11
CA GLY A 276 24.58 -3.34 22.45
C GLY A 276 23.06 -3.21 22.47
N SER A 277 22.53 -2.07 22.03
CA SER A 277 21.11 -1.71 22.18
C SER A 277 20.12 -2.54 21.34
N TYR A 278 20.60 -3.42 20.46
CA TYR A 278 19.77 -4.25 19.60
C TYR A 278 19.90 -5.73 19.98
N GLY A 279 18.76 -6.40 20.24
CA GLY A 279 18.70 -7.86 20.22
C GLY A 279 18.79 -8.42 18.80
N PRO A 280 18.51 -9.72 18.59
CA PRO A 280 18.35 -10.28 17.25
C PRO A 280 17.30 -9.49 16.45
N ILE A 281 17.67 -9.11 15.24
CA ILE A 281 16.79 -8.38 14.32
C ILE A 281 16.34 -9.30 13.19
N SER A 282 15.07 -9.22 12.83
CA SER A 282 14.58 -9.88 11.61
C SER A 282 15.06 -9.12 10.38
N PHE A 283 15.61 -9.83 9.41
CA PHE A 283 16.04 -9.27 8.14
C PHE A 283 15.69 -10.18 6.98
N ALA A 284 15.42 -9.58 5.82
CA ALA A 284 15.21 -10.36 4.60
C ALA A 284 16.54 -10.54 3.86
N THR A 285 16.84 -11.75 3.39
CA THR A 285 17.96 -12.00 2.49
C THR A 285 17.50 -12.65 1.20
N SER A 286 18.15 -12.31 0.09
CA SER A 286 17.80 -12.84 -1.23
C SER A 286 19.00 -13.10 -2.11
N PHE A 287 18.83 -14.08 -2.99
CA PHE A 287 19.68 -14.33 -4.15
C PHE A 287 18.87 -14.01 -5.40
N LEU A 288 19.48 -13.25 -6.31
CA LEU A 288 18.89 -12.93 -7.60
C LEU A 288 19.57 -13.70 -8.73
N ASP A 289 18.84 -13.97 -9.79
CA ASP A 289 19.40 -14.34 -11.08
C ASP A 289 18.50 -13.82 -12.22
N GLY A 290 18.94 -13.86 -13.47
CA GLY A 290 18.13 -13.35 -14.57
C GLY A 290 18.79 -13.23 -15.94
N ALA A 291 17.96 -12.94 -16.95
CA ALA A 291 18.36 -12.82 -18.35
C ALA A 291 17.56 -11.75 -19.10
N TYR A 292 18.16 -11.20 -20.16
CA TYR A 292 17.49 -10.27 -21.07
C TYR A 292 16.37 -10.93 -21.88
N LEU A 293 15.32 -10.18 -22.22
CA LEU A 293 14.16 -10.66 -22.97
C LEU A 293 13.74 -9.73 -24.11
N LYS A 294 13.25 -10.33 -25.20
CA LYS A 294 12.56 -9.65 -26.29
C LYS A 294 11.07 -9.97 -26.23
N ILE A 295 10.29 -9.06 -25.63
CA ILE A 295 8.83 -9.21 -25.56
C ILE A 295 8.19 -8.46 -26.74
N ASN A 296 7.47 -9.19 -27.59
CA ASN A 296 6.75 -8.64 -28.74
C ASN A 296 5.56 -9.55 -29.14
N PRO A 297 4.31 -9.04 -29.22
CA PRO A 297 3.88 -7.68 -28.90
C PRO A 297 4.13 -7.30 -27.43
N ASP A 298 3.87 -6.04 -27.07
CA ASP A 298 3.98 -5.58 -25.68
C ASP A 298 2.83 -6.16 -24.83
N ILE A 299 3.03 -6.24 -23.51
CA ILE A 299 2.08 -6.93 -22.61
C ILE A 299 0.76 -6.14 -22.52
N PRO A 300 -0.41 -6.74 -22.83
CA PRO A 300 -1.70 -6.09 -22.66
C PRO A 300 -2.12 -6.11 -21.19
N LEU A 301 -1.66 -5.11 -20.42
CA LEU A 301 -1.89 -5.04 -18.98
C LEU A 301 -3.38 -4.82 -18.62
N SER A 302 -3.87 -5.65 -17.71
CA SER A 302 -5.15 -5.49 -17.03
C SER A 302 -5.15 -4.25 -16.12
N LYS A 303 -6.29 -3.54 -16.13
CA LYS A 303 -6.58 -2.38 -15.26
C LYS A 303 -7.41 -2.76 -14.01
N GLY A 304 -7.72 -4.04 -13.84
CA GLY A 304 -8.72 -4.50 -12.88
C GLY A 304 -10.15 -4.10 -13.27
N VAL A 305 -11.06 -4.11 -12.30
CA VAL A 305 -12.46 -3.68 -12.47
C VAL A 305 -12.64 -2.32 -11.78
N GLN A 306 -13.13 -1.32 -12.53
CA GLN A 306 -13.39 0.02 -12.04
C GLN A 306 -14.79 0.44 -12.49
N LEU A 307 -15.72 0.57 -11.54
CA LEU A 307 -17.12 0.86 -11.81
C LEU A 307 -17.54 2.14 -11.08
N LYS A 308 -18.22 3.03 -11.82
CA LYS A 308 -18.82 4.24 -11.27
C LYS A 308 -20.25 4.37 -11.77
N ALA A 309 -21.19 4.63 -10.88
CA ALA A 309 -22.56 4.93 -11.25
C ALA A 309 -23.20 5.93 -10.28
N SER A 310 -24.37 6.44 -10.65
CA SER A 310 -25.21 7.30 -9.84
C SER A 310 -26.66 6.85 -9.98
N ALA A 311 -27.39 6.86 -8.87
CA ALA A 311 -28.85 6.73 -8.86
C ALA A 311 -29.49 7.93 -8.16
N ASN A 312 -30.76 8.19 -8.46
CA ASN A 312 -31.54 9.26 -7.83
C ASN A 312 -32.54 8.65 -6.84
N TYR A 313 -32.60 9.22 -5.65
CA TYR A 313 -33.52 8.88 -4.57
C TYR A 313 -34.28 10.15 -4.15
N PRO A 314 -35.33 10.06 -3.31
CA PRO A 314 -36.02 11.23 -2.78
C PRO A 314 -35.09 12.24 -2.07
N GLY A 315 -34.01 11.76 -1.43
CA GLY A 315 -32.95 12.60 -0.83
C GLY A 315 -31.95 13.22 -1.82
N GLY A 316 -32.15 13.02 -3.13
CA GLY A 316 -31.21 13.41 -4.19
C GLY A 316 -30.32 12.26 -4.65
N SER A 317 -29.31 12.57 -5.47
CA SER A 317 -28.41 11.55 -6.02
C SER A 317 -27.57 10.85 -4.94
N VAL A 318 -27.21 9.60 -5.21
CA VAL A 318 -26.15 8.85 -4.52
C VAL A 318 -25.27 8.22 -5.58
N GLN A 319 -23.96 8.31 -5.38
CA GLN A 319 -22.94 7.83 -6.31
C GLN A 319 -22.12 6.73 -5.66
N TYR A 320 -21.71 5.72 -6.43
CA TYR A 320 -20.67 4.79 -6.00
C TYR A 320 -19.46 4.81 -6.93
N GLU A 321 -18.31 4.50 -6.35
CA GLU A 321 -17.08 4.11 -7.02
C GLU A 321 -16.58 2.81 -6.40
N PHE A 322 -16.51 1.76 -7.21
CA PHE A 322 -15.90 0.47 -6.85
C PHE A 322 -14.61 0.29 -7.63
N VAL A 323 -13.55 -0.08 -6.91
CA VAL A 323 -12.22 -0.36 -7.46
C VAL A 323 -11.75 -1.72 -6.97
N LYS A 324 -11.54 -2.62 -7.93
CA LYS A 324 -10.80 -3.86 -7.78
C LYS A 324 -9.54 -3.73 -8.63
N ALA A 325 -8.36 -3.85 -8.04
CA ALA A 325 -7.11 -3.81 -8.80
C ALA A 325 -6.95 -5.09 -9.65
N ASN A 326 -5.93 -5.12 -10.52
CA ASN A 326 -5.65 -6.31 -11.33
C ASN A 326 -5.33 -7.55 -10.46
N ALA A 327 -5.30 -8.73 -11.08
CA ALA A 327 -5.20 -9.98 -10.32
C ALA A 327 -3.95 -10.12 -9.46
N PHE A 328 -2.81 -9.47 -9.74
CA PHE A 328 -1.67 -9.48 -8.82
C PHE A 328 -2.00 -8.81 -7.48
N SER A 329 -2.79 -7.73 -7.52
CA SER A 329 -3.09 -6.86 -6.37
C SER A 329 -4.47 -7.12 -5.75
N SER A 330 -5.31 -7.96 -6.37
CA SER A 330 -6.62 -8.29 -5.84
C SER A 330 -7.06 -9.75 -6.07
N ARG A 331 -7.63 -10.34 -5.03
CA ARG A 331 -8.10 -11.74 -4.97
C ARG A 331 -9.58 -11.84 -5.38
N PRO A 332 -10.07 -12.96 -5.96
CA PRO A 332 -11.49 -13.14 -6.28
C PRO A 332 -12.39 -12.90 -5.06
N ILE A 333 -13.48 -12.13 -5.20
CA ILE A 333 -14.37 -11.77 -4.09
C ILE A 333 -14.94 -13.02 -3.41
N ARG A 334 -15.25 -14.07 -4.17
CA ARG A 334 -15.73 -15.36 -3.65
C ARG A 334 -14.75 -16.11 -2.73
N GLN A 335 -13.49 -15.69 -2.65
CA GLN A 335 -12.52 -16.24 -1.70
C GLN A 335 -12.60 -15.57 -0.31
N ALA A 336 -13.31 -14.46 -0.14
CA ALA A 336 -13.55 -13.82 1.15
C ALA A 336 -14.68 -14.52 1.93
N ARG A 337 -14.55 -15.81 2.21
CA ARG A 337 -15.62 -16.63 2.82
C ARG A 337 -15.87 -16.25 4.28
N THR A 338 -14.82 -15.88 5.01
CA THR A 338 -14.88 -15.37 6.39
C THR A 338 -14.20 -14.02 6.51
N ILE A 339 -14.84 -13.10 7.25
CA ILE A 339 -14.40 -11.70 7.35
C ILE A 339 -14.25 -11.29 8.82
N ALA A 340 -13.03 -10.91 9.22
CA ALA A 340 -12.77 -10.28 10.51
C ALA A 340 -13.09 -8.77 10.42
N PRO A 341 -13.94 -8.19 11.29
CA PRO A 341 -14.11 -6.74 11.34
C PRO A 341 -12.87 -6.10 11.98
N LEU A 342 -12.07 -5.36 11.20
CA LEU A 342 -10.84 -4.68 11.65
C LEU A 342 -11.10 -3.24 12.09
N SER A 343 -11.95 -2.53 11.38
CA SER A 343 -12.35 -1.16 11.72
C SER A 343 -13.79 -0.96 11.27
N VAL A 344 -14.68 -0.55 12.18
CA VAL A 344 -16.06 -0.15 11.86
C VAL A 344 -16.33 1.11 12.65
N ALA A 345 -16.48 2.24 11.95
CA ALA A 345 -16.51 3.54 12.61
C ALA A 345 -17.37 4.59 11.89
N VAL A 346 -17.82 5.58 12.65
CA VAL A 346 -18.40 6.83 12.18
C VAL A 346 -17.45 7.96 12.53
N ARG A 347 -17.21 8.87 11.60
CA ARG A 347 -16.36 10.04 11.78
C ARG A 347 -17.09 11.25 11.21
N GLY A 348 -17.01 12.39 11.87
CA GLY A 348 -17.64 13.59 11.37
C GLY A 348 -17.03 14.85 11.95
N VAL A 349 -17.02 15.89 11.13
CA VAL A 349 -16.87 17.26 11.63
C VAL A 349 -18.28 17.79 11.86
N LEU A 350 -18.57 18.34 13.04
CA LEU A 350 -19.89 18.85 13.39
C LEU A 350 -19.97 20.38 13.32
N TYR A 351 -18.83 21.05 13.10
CA TYR A 351 -18.75 22.50 12.95
C TYR A 351 -17.90 22.92 11.73
N ASP A 352 -18.46 23.77 10.87
CA ASP A 352 -17.73 24.45 9.79
C ASP A 352 -17.93 25.97 9.89
N TYR A 353 -16.88 26.73 9.63
CA TYR A 353 -16.89 28.20 9.65
C TYR A 353 -16.25 28.76 8.39
N SER A 354 -17.04 29.50 7.62
CA SER A 354 -16.60 30.15 6.39
C SER A 354 -16.75 31.66 6.50
N SER A 355 -15.65 32.38 6.33
CA SER A 355 -15.63 33.84 6.24
C SER A 355 -15.24 34.28 4.82
N LYS A 356 -16.17 34.90 4.11
CA LYS A 356 -15.90 35.58 2.84
C LYS A 356 -15.77 37.08 3.10
N THR A 357 -14.56 37.59 3.20
CA THR A 357 -14.32 39.03 3.36
C THR A 357 -14.38 39.76 2.02
N SER A 358 -14.93 40.95 2.05
CA SER A 358 -15.04 41.91 0.96
C SER A 358 -15.28 43.29 1.71
N TYR A 359 -14.68 44.41 1.28
CA TYR A 359 -14.62 45.71 2.00
C TYR A 359 -14.91 46.93 1.06
N ASN A 360 -14.41 48.16 1.25
CA ASN A 360 -14.64 49.27 0.30
C ASN A 360 -13.33 49.92 -0.16
N ILE A 361 -13.26 50.36 -1.42
CA ILE A 361 -12.31 51.41 -1.87
C ILE A 361 -13.05 52.34 -2.85
N GLY A 362 -13.31 53.58 -2.43
CA GLY A 362 -14.17 54.52 -3.16
C GLY A 362 -15.64 54.05 -3.21
N ASP A 363 -16.34 54.36 -4.31
CA ASP A 363 -17.75 53.98 -4.55
C ASP A 363 -17.99 52.46 -4.68
N GLN A 364 -16.96 51.62 -4.54
CA GLN A 364 -17.06 50.18 -4.78
C GLN A 364 -17.42 49.36 -3.54
N SER A 365 -18.63 48.78 -3.61
CA SER A 365 -19.19 47.63 -2.86
C SER A 365 -18.29 46.38 -2.72
N TYR A 366 -17.78 46.09 -1.53
CA TYR A 366 -17.39 44.74 -1.13
C TYR A 366 -17.83 44.43 0.35
N THR A 367 -18.38 43.23 0.62
CA THR A 367 -19.13 42.86 1.86
C THR A 367 -18.59 41.65 2.65
N GLN A 368 -18.19 41.79 3.92
CA GLN A 368 -17.81 40.62 4.73
C GLN A 368 -19.04 39.78 5.14
N SER A 369 -19.11 38.56 4.61
CA SER A 369 -20.16 37.57 4.91
C SER A 369 -19.56 36.38 5.63
N THR A 370 -19.96 36.15 6.88
CA THR A 370 -19.65 34.94 7.64
C THR A 370 -20.83 33.97 7.59
N ARG A 371 -20.56 32.67 7.53
CA ARG A 371 -21.54 31.60 7.63
C ARG A 371 -20.94 30.45 8.41
N SER A 372 -21.66 29.92 9.40
CA SER A 372 -21.27 28.73 10.14
C SER A 372 -22.33 27.64 9.98
N ILE A 373 -21.87 26.40 9.94
CA ILE A 373 -22.69 25.21 10.09
C ILE A 373 -22.37 24.65 11.46
N SER A 374 -23.37 24.40 12.28
CA SER A 374 -23.24 23.65 13.52
C SER A 374 -24.29 22.55 13.53
N PHE A 375 -23.83 21.30 13.62
CA PHE A 375 -24.65 20.16 13.95
C PHE A 375 -24.65 19.99 15.47
N PRO A 376 -25.81 19.75 16.11
CA PRO A 376 -25.87 19.53 17.54
C PRO A 376 -25.09 18.26 17.92
N GLN A 377 -24.43 18.29 19.08
CA GLN A 377 -23.85 17.11 19.69
C GLN A 377 -24.97 16.12 20.03
N LEU A 378 -24.85 14.89 19.54
CA LEU A 378 -25.88 13.86 19.73
C LEU A 378 -25.51 12.90 20.88
N PRO A 379 -26.51 12.33 21.59
CA PRO A 379 -26.27 11.27 22.55
C PRO A 379 -25.48 10.12 21.95
N THR A 380 -24.50 9.61 22.71
CA THR A 380 -23.66 8.46 22.31
C THR A 380 -24.48 7.26 21.81
N ALA A 381 -25.61 6.96 22.45
CA ALA A 381 -26.51 5.88 22.05
C ALA A 381 -27.05 6.00 20.60
N TYR A 382 -27.20 7.22 20.05
CA TYR A 382 -27.65 7.40 18.66
C TYR A 382 -26.55 7.01 17.67
N TRP A 383 -25.30 7.35 17.97
CA TRP A 383 -24.15 6.93 17.16
C TRP A 383 -23.92 5.41 17.25
N ASP A 384 -24.08 4.82 18.43
CA ASP A 384 -23.90 3.39 18.64
C ASP A 384 -24.98 2.57 17.92
N ALA A 385 -26.24 3.02 17.95
CA ALA A 385 -27.33 2.41 17.19
C ALA A 385 -27.14 2.56 15.67
N LEU A 386 -26.66 3.73 15.20
CA LEU A 386 -26.31 3.93 13.79
C LEU A 386 -25.20 2.97 13.34
N LEU A 387 -24.17 2.79 14.16
CA LEU A 387 -23.06 1.87 13.91
C LEU A 387 -23.51 0.40 13.88
N GLU A 388 -24.39 -0.01 14.79
CA GLU A 388 -24.95 -1.36 14.81
C GLU A 388 -25.78 -1.64 13.56
N ASN A 389 -26.68 -0.73 13.19
CA ASN A 389 -27.47 -0.84 11.97
C ASN A 389 -26.59 -0.88 10.72
N LEU A 390 -25.61 0.02 10.60
CA LEU A 390 -24.67 0.05 9.48
C LEU A 390 -23.83 -1.23 9.38
N TYR A 391 -23.36 -1.76 10.51
CA TYR A 391 -22.64 -3.03 10.55
C TYR A 391 -23.52 -4.19 10.08
N ASN A 392 -24.75 -4.27 10.58
CA ASN A 392 -25.70 -5.33 10.22
C ASN A 392 -26.09 -5.27 8.74
N ASP A 393 -26.31 -4.08 8.18
CA ASP A 393 -26.62 -3.89 6.76
C ASP A 393 -25.45 -4.35 5.86
N VAL A 394 -24.23 -3.88 6.14
CA VAL A 394 -23.03 -4.25 5.36
C VAL A 394 -22.76 -5.75 5.47
N SER A 395 -22.91 -6.33 6.66
CA SER A 395 -22.82 -7.78 6.89
C SER A 395 -23.85 -8.54 6.05
N THR A 396 -25.08 -8.05 5.98
CA THR A 396 -26.17 -8.66 5.21
C THR A 396 -25.90 -8.58 3.70
N VAL A 397 -25.43 -7.43 3.19
CA VAL A 397 -25.05 -7.28 1.78
C VAL A 397 -23.90 -8.22 1.41
N LEU A 398 -22.84 -8.29 2.23
CA LEU A 398 -21.72 -9.19 2.00
C LEU A 398 -22.14 -10.68 2.04
N GLN A 399 -23.01 -11.06 2.97
CA GLN A 399 -23.52 -12.43 3.07
C GLN A 399 -24.43 -12.82 1.90
N GLN A 400 -25.28 -11.91 1.42
CA GLN A 400 -26.23 -12.18 0.33
C GLN A 400 -25.59 -12.14 -1.05
N VAL A 401 -24.66 -11.20 -1.29
CA VAL A 401 -24.05 -10.99 -2.61
C VAL A 401 -22.77 -11.81 -2.79
N ALA A 402 -21.89 -11.82 -1.79
CA ALA A 402 -20.58 -12.48 -1.86
C ALA A 402 -20.52 -13.85 -1.17
N GLY A 403 -21.58 -14.25 -0.45
CA GLY A 403 -21.59 -15.47 0.38
C GLY A 403 -20.74 -15.38 1.64
N SER A 404 -20.24 -14.19 1.99
CA SER A 404 -19.27 -13.96 3.05
C SER A 404 -19.90 -13.93 4.44
N ARG A 405 -19.33 -14.68 5.40
CA ARG A 405 -19.72 -14.66 6.81
C ARG A 405 -18.82 -13.75 7.63
N MET A 406 -19.40 -12.80 8.35
CA MET A 406 -18.68 -12.01 9.36
C MET A 406 -18.32 -12.86 10.59
N LEU A 407 -17.12 -12.69 11.11
CA LEU A 407 -16.73 -13.20 12.43
C LEU A 407 -17.25 -12.28 13.54
N PRO A 408 -17.46 -12.79 14.77
CA PRO A 408 -17.76 -11.95 15.94
C PRO A 408 -16.70 -10.87 16.15
N VAL A 409 -17.11 -9.69 16.61
CA VAL A 409 -16.20 -8.55 16.85
C VAL A 409 -15.11 -8.92 17.86
N GLU A 410 -15.48 -9.73 18.86
CA GLU A 410 -14.62 -10.23 19.93
C GLU A 410 -13.48 -11.12 19.42
N ALA A 411 -13.65 -11.77 18.26
CA ALA A 411 -12.58 -12.55 17.64
C ALA A 411 -11.45 -11.63 17.13
N THR A 412 -11.78 -10.44 16.63
CA THR A 412 -10.80 -9.41 16.32
C THR A 412 -10.25 -8.77 17.59
N THR A 413 -11.12 -8.19 18.44
CA THR A 413 -10.69 -7.28 19.51
C THR A 413 -9.90 -7.95 20.62
N LYS A 414 -10.08 -9.28 20.82
CA LYS A 414 -9.28 -10.08 21.78
C LYS A 414 -7.99 -10.66 21.18
N SER A 415 -7.72 -10.47 19.89
CA SER A 415 -6.52 -10.99 19.25
C SER A 415 -5.29 -10.12 19.55
N GLU A 416 -4.16 -10.75 19.84
CA GLU A 416 -2.89 -10.04 20.10
C GLU A 416 -2.47 -9.08 18.97
N PRO A 417 -2.61 -9.44 17.67
CA PRO A 417 -2.31 -8.50 16.59
C PRO A 417 -3.20 -7.25 16.61
N TYR A 418 -4.42 -7.34 17.14
CA TYR A 418 -5.32 -6.18 17.20
C TYR A 418 -4.88 -5.16 18.25
N GLY A 419 -4.50 -5.63 19.45
CA GLY A 419 -4.01 -4.76 20.53
C GLY A 419 -2.86 -3.86 20.07
N ARG A 420 -1.87 -4.44 19.39
CA ARG A 420 -0.71 -3.73 18.81
C ARG A 420 -1.09 -2.62 17.81
N ILE A 421 -2.30 -2.63 17.22
CA ILE A 421 -2.78 -1.61 16.28
C ILE A 421 -3.67 -0.60 16.99
N ALA A 422 -4.43 -1.05 17.99
CA ALA A 422 -5.26 -0.21 18.83
C ALA A 422 -4.45 0.91 19.50
N ASP A 423 -3.23 0.62 19.96
CA ASP A 423 -2.29 1.57 20.57
C ASP A 423 -1.95 2.78 19.69
N PHE A 424 -2.06 2.66 18.36
CA PHE A 424 -1.79 3.72 17.38
C PHE A 424 -3.06 4.31 16.76
N SER A 425 -4.23 3.91 17.24
CA SER A 425 -5.52 4.32 16.71
C SER A 425 -6.02 5.60 17.41
N LYS A 426 -7.05 6.24 16.84
CA LYS A 426 -7.71 7.34 17.54
C LYS A 426 -8.65 6.80 18.61
N GLU A 427 -8.66 7.47 19.76
CA GLU A 427 -9.72 7.30 20.77
C GLU A 427 -11.06 7.83 20.27
N ASP A 428 -12.12 7.37 20.94
CA ASP A 428 -13.47 7.82 20.66
C ASP A 428 -13.66 9.29 21.08
N GLU A 429 -14.28 10.08 20.20
CA GLU A 429 -14.64 11.48 20.40
C GLU A 429 -16.15 11.67 20.13
N ASN A 430 -16.83 12.43 20.97
CA ASN A 430 -18.18 12.92 20.72
C ASN A 430 -18.30 14.31 21.36
N THR A 431 -17.88 15.35 20.63
CA THR A 431 -17.86 16.76 21.06
C THR A 431 -18.87 17.57 20.25
N SER A 432 -19.01 18.87 20.53
CA SER A 432 -19.79 19.80 19.72
C SER A 432 -19.17 20.14 18.36
N VAL A 433 -17.91 19.74 18.12
CA VAL A 433 -17.15 20.07 16.90
C VAL A 433 -16.76 18.84 16.08
N ALA A 434 -16.70 17.65 16.67
CA ALA A 434 -16.40 16.41 15.96
C ALA A 434 -17.00 15.17 16.63
N VAL A 435 -17.18 14.13 15.84
CA VAL A 435 -17.48 12.77 16.28
C VAL A 435 -16.48 11.80 15.65
N SER A 436 -16.02 10.83 16.41
CA SER A 436 -15.20 9.71 15.98
C SER A 436 -15.56 8.55 16.89
N ARG A 437 -16.36 7.59 16.43
CA ARG A 437 -16.80 6.46 17.27
C ARG A 437 -16.63 5.13 16.57
N GLY A 438 -16.13 4.15 17.32
CA GLY A 438 -15.95 2.78 16.88
C GLY A 438 -17.03 1.82 17.37
N TYR A 439 -17.39 0.82 16.56
CA TYR A 439 -18.40 -0.17 16.89
C TYR A 439 -17.87 -1.26 17.84
N LYS A 440 -18.53 -1.47 18.98
CA LYS A 440 -18.27 -2.55 19.96
C LYS A 440 -16.77 -2.73 20.30
N GLY A 441 -16.10 -1.61 20.57
CA GLY A 441 -14.68 -1.58 20.99
C GLY A 441 -13.67 -1.68 19.84
N LEU A 442 -14.11 -1.77 18.58
CA LEU A 442 -13.23 -1.58 17.43
C LEU A 442 -12.75 -0.12 17.40
N LYS A 443 -11.44 0.11 17.25
CA LYS A 443 -10.83 1.44 17.16
C LYS A 443 -10.81 1.97 15.72
N VAL A 444 -10.70 3.30 15.59
CA VAL A 444 -10.47 3.97 14.30
C VAL A 444 -9.00 3.82 13.91
N ILE A 445 -8.71 2.81 13.10
CA ILE A 445 -7.34 2.45 12.71
C ILE A 445 -6.68 3.62 11.95
N SER A 446 -5.56 4.11 12.50
CA SER A 446 -4.81 5.23 11.95
C SER A 446 -4.13 4.90 10.61
N ALA A 447 -3.94 5.93 9.78
CA ALA A 447 -3.04 5.87 8.62
C ALA A 447 -1.57 5.74 9.02
N PHE A 448 -1.25 6.15 10.25
CA PHE A 448 0.10 6.37 10.76
C PHE A 448 0.41 5.40 11.91
N VAL A 449 0.59 4.12 11.58
CA VAL A 449 1.15 3.10 12.48
C VAL A 449 2.66 2.98 12.26
N PRO A 450 3.46 2.40 13.19
CA PRO A 450 4.89 2.22 12.96
C PRO A 450 5.19 1.42 11.68
N VAL A 451 6.33 1.69 11.06
CA VAL A 451 6.69 1.09 9.76
C VAL A 451 6.92 -0.42 9.87
N SER A 452 7.28 -0.94 11.05
CA SER A 452 7.32 -2.39 11.34
C SER A 452 5.94 -3.06 11.29
N GLU A 453 4.89 -2.31 11.59
CA GLU A 453 3.51 -2.82 11.70
C GLU A 453 2.76 -2.75 10.37
N ALA A 454 3.03 -1.73 9.55
CA ALA A 454 2.35 -1.53 8.26
C ALA A 454 2.87 -2.41 7.10
N TRP A 455 4.10 -2.94 7.16
CA TRP A 455 4.80 -3.46 5.98
C TRP A 455 5.38 -4.87 6.15
N GLY A 456 5.58 -5.57 5.03
CA GLY A 456 6.16 -6.93 5.00
C GLY A 456 5.12 -8.05 5.05
N PRO A 457 5.55 -9.31 5.15
CA PRO A 457 4.65 -10.47 5.14
C PRO A 457 3.89 -10.55 6.46
N HIS A 458 4.52 -10.11 7.54
CA HIS A 458 3.97 -9.99 8.89
C HIS A 458 3.47 -8.56 9.18
N ASN A 459 2.84 -7.89 8.21
CA ASN A 459 2.09 -6.67 8.50
C ASN A 459 0.84 -6.97 9.34
N ASN A 460 0.28 -5.93 9.95
CA ASN A 460 -0.92 -5.94 10.79
C ASN A 460 -2.10 -6.75 10.24
N VAL A 461 -2.42 -6.60 8.94
CA VAL A 461 -3.54 -7.31 8.32
C VAL A 461 -3.20 -8.80 8.22
N SER A 462 -2.02 -9.14 7.69
CA SER A 462 -1.59 -10.54 7.59
C SER A 462 -1.60 -11.24 8.96
N ARG A 463 -1.07 -10.60 10.01
CA ARG A 463 -1.09 -11.15 11.38
C ARG A 463 -2.52 -11.35 11.91
N LEU A 464 -3.41 -10.38 11.71
CA LEU A 464 -4.81 -10.49 12.13
C LEU A 464 -5.53 -11.64 11.42
N LEU A 465 -5.37 -11.77 10.09
CA LEU A 465 -5.97 -12.86 9.32
C LEU A 465 -5.46 -14.23 9.79
N THR A 466 -4.16 -14.36 10.05
CA THR A 466 -3.57 -15.58 10.62
C THR A 466 -4.13 -15.90 12.02
N ALA A 467 -4.21 -14.91 12.92
CA ALA A 467 -4.66 -15.13 14.29
C ALA A 467 -6.17 -15.41 14.41
N THR A 468 -6.98 -14.85 13.52
CA THR A 468 -8.45 -15.03 13.50
C THR A 468 -8.92 -16.18 12.61
N GLY A 469 -8.05 -16.70 11.74
CA GLY A 469 -8.41 -17.67 10.71
C GLY A 469 -9.30 -17.09 9.59
N ALA A 470 -9.40 -15.76 9.49
CA ALA A 470 -10.24 -15.09 8.50
C ALA A 470 -9.60 -15.04 7.10
N ASP A 471 -10.42 -15.14 6.05
CA ASP A 471 -9.98 -14.96 4.67
C ASP A 471 -9.72 -13.49 4.31
N ALA A 472 -10.45 -12.58 4.97
CA ALA A 472 -10.45 -11.15 4.71
C ALA A 472 -10.66 -10.31 5.99
N ALA A 473 -10.25 -9.03 5.93
CA ALA A 473 -10.46 -8.06 7.00
C ALA A 473 -11.23 -6.83 6.50
N LEU A 474 -12.33 -6.47 7.19
CA LEU A 474 -13.18 -5.34 6.83
C LEU A 474 -12.71 -4.04 7.49
N LYS A 475 -12.49 -3.01 6.69
CA LYS A 475 -12.50 -1.61 7.14
C LYS A 475 -13.74 -0.92 6.59
N LEU A 476 -14.51 -0.32 7.47
CA LEU A 476 -15.77 0.37 7.21
C LEU A 476 -15.76 1.72 7.93
N THR A 477 -15.91 2.81 7.19
CA THR A 477 -15.98 4.17 7.73
C THR A 477 -17.16 4.93 7.13
N LEU A 478 -18.05 5.43 7.98
CA LEU A 478 -19.03 6.45 7.60
C LEU A 478 -18.47 7.83 7.94
N ASP A 479 -18.07 8.58 6.93
CA ASP A 479 -17.58 9.95 7.05
C ASP A 479 -18.75 10.94 6.84
N LEU A 480 -18.90 11.89 7.76
CA LEU A 480 -19.95 12.91 7.76
C LEU A 480 -19.31 14.29 7.63
N GLN A 481 -19.56 14.98 6.51
CA GLN A 481 -19.00 16.31 6.25
C GLN A 481 -20.09 17.38 6.11
N PRO A 482 -20.08 18.45 6.91
CA PRO A 482 -20.99 19.57 6.76
C PRO A 482 -20.64 20.36 5.50
N ALA A 483 -21.66 20.78 4.75
CA ALA A 483 -21.47 21.56 3.53
C ALA A 483 -22.63 22.54 3.31
N TRP A 484 -22.36 23.60 2.54
CA TRP A 484 -23.39 24.51 2.06
C TRP A 484 -23.93 24.06 0.71
N GLN A 485 -25.24 23.85 0.60
CA GLN A 485 -25.94 23.70 -0.67
C GLN A 485 -26.84 24.91 -0.91
N GLY A 486 -26.28 25.94 -1.56
CA GLY A 486 -26.93 27.24 -1.73
C GLY A 486 -26.99 28.02 -0.42
N SER A 487 -28.19 28.25 0.10
CA SER A 487 -28.42 28.86 1.43
C SER A 487 -28.59 27.84 2.55
N LYS A 488 -28.71 26.54 2.25
CA LYS A 488 -29.02 25.50 3.25
C LYS A 488 -27.76 24.76 3.70
N ALA A 489 -27.63 24.55 5.00
CA ALA A 489 -26.65 23.63 5.58
C ALA A 489 -27.10 22.18 5.37
N VAL A 490 -26.20 21.33 4.90
CA VAL A 490 -26.42 19.89 4.69
C VAL A 490 -25.33 19.07 5.36
N MET A 491 -25.63 17.82 5.72
CA MET A 491 -24.61 16.81 6.02
C MET A 491 -24.40 15.96 4.78
N VAL A 492 -23.17 15.82 4.31
CA VAL A 492 -22.78 14.94 3.18
C VAL A 492 -22.24 13.64 3.75
N PRO A 493 -22.97 12.51 3.62
CA PRO A 493 -22.49 11.22 4.08
C PRO A 493 -21.67 10.51 3.00
N LYS A 494 -20.52 9.97 3.40
CA LYS A 494 -19.62 9.18 2.58
C LYS A 494 -19.29 7.86 3.28
N LEU A 495 -19.71 6.76 2.67
CA LEU A 495 -19.37 5.41 3.09
C LEU A 495 -18.08 4.97 2.40
N GLY A 496 -17.03 4.69 3.16
CA GLY A 496 -15.80 4.06 2.68
C GLY A 496 -15.73 2.61 3.14
N ILE A 497 -15.44 1.69 2.22
CA ILE A 497 -15.30 0.25 2.51
C ILE A 497 -14.01 -0.28 1.86
N GLU A 498 -13.19 -0.96 2.63
CA GLU A 498 -12.10 -1.78 2.11
C GLU A 498 -12.24 -3.20 2.64
N LEU A 499 -12.25 -4.18 1.73
CA LEU A 499 -12.15 -5.59 2.10
C LEU A 499 -10.72 -6.05 1.79
N LEU A 500 -9.90 -6.19 2.83
CA LEU A 500 -8.46 -6.44 2.74
C LEU A 500 -8.19 -7.95 2.72
N GLY A 501 -7.15 -8.37 2.01
CA GLY A 501 -6.70 -9.76 1.95
C GLY A 501 -5.26 -9.93 2.44
N ALA A 502 -4.85 -11.19 2.62
CA ALA A 502 -3.45 -11.55 2.90
C ALA A 502 -2.49 -11.06 1.81
N THR A 503 -1.21 -10.91 2.13
CA THR A 503 -0.20 -10.47 1.16
C THR A 503 0.01 -11.46 0.02
N ASN A 504 0.16 -10.94 -1.20
CA ASN A 504 0.72 -11.68 -2.32
C ASN A 504 2.25 -11.75 -2.14
N GLY A 505 2.77 -12.96 -1.99
CA GLY A 505 4.16 -13.20 -1.66
C GLY A 505 4.62 -12.46 -0.39
N PRO A 506 5.88 -12.00 -0.33
CA PRO A 506 6.50 -11.55 0.91
C PRO A 506 6.18 -10.11 1.32
N ALA A 507 5.43 -9.31 0.55
CA ALA A 507 5.27 -7.89 0.87
C ALA A 507 4.07 -7.15 0.26
N TYR A 508 3.33 -7.71 -0.70
CA TYR A 508 2.34 -6.96 -1.47
C TYR A 508 0.94 -7.12 -0.85
N PRO A 509 0.41 -6.13 -0.11
CA PRO A 509 -0.93 -6.25 0.47
C PRO A 509 -1.97 -6.38 -0.65
N THR A 510 -2.90 -7.34 -0.52
CA THR A 510 -3.99 -7.49 -1.48
C THR A 510 -5.29 -6.92 -0.92
N LYS A 511 -6.24 -6.67 -1.82
CA LYS A 511 -7.63 -6.40 -1.47
C LYS A 511 -8.56 -7.34 -2.23
N PHE A 512 -9.77 -7.49 -1.78
CA PHE A 512 -10.86 -8.06 -2.57
C PHE A 512 -11.53 -6.96 -3.40
N PHE A 513 -11.76 -5.79 -2.78
CA PHE A 513 -12.16 -4.54 -3.42
C PHE A 513 -11.91 -3.33 -2.50
N SER A 514 -12.10 -2.12 -3.03
CA SER A 514 -12.39 -0.91 -2.27
C SER A 514 -13.61 -0.22 -2.88
N ALA A 515 -14.49 0.29 -2.03
CA ALA A 515 -15.70 0.98 -2.44
C ALA A 515 -15.83 2.33 -1.72
N THR A 516 -16.38 3.30 -2.42
CA THR A 516 -16.80 4.59 -1.86
C THR A 516 -18.20 4.88 -2.35
N VAL A 517 -19.15 5.12 -1.44
CA VAL A 517 -20.52 5.53 -1.77
C VAL A 517 -20.78 6.89 -1.14
N ILE A 518 -21.19 7.88 -1.94
CA ILE A 518 -21.39 9.27 -1.50
C ILE A 518 -22.85 9.65 -1.74
N GLY A 519 -23.55 9.98 -0.67
CA GLY A 519 -24.88 10.56 -0.75
C GLY A 519 -24.80 12.07 -0.94
N LYS A 520 -25.64 12.62 -1.83
CA LYS A 520 -25.93 14.06 -1.80
C LYS A 520 -26.49 14.41 -0.42
N GLY A 521 -25.96 15.48 0.17
CA GLY A 521 -26.34 15.87 1.52
C GLY A 521 -27.78 16.36 1.61
N ILE A 522 -28.44 16.01 2.72
CA ILE A 522 -29.81 16.42 3.00
C ILE A 522 -29.82 17.64 3.93
N PRO A 523 -30.67 18.65 3.67
CA PRO A 523 -30.83 19.79 4.57
C PRO A 523 -31.30 19.39 5.96
N LEU A 524 -30.72 20.04 6.96
CA LEU A 524 -31.26 20.09 8.31
C LEU A 524 -32.69 20.66 8.28
N SER A 525 -33.59 20.02 9.01
CA SER A 525 -34.95 20.52 9.22
C SER A 525 -34.91 21.67 10.22
N GLU A 526 -35.34 22.87 9.81
CA GLU A 526 -35.33 24.07 10.67
C GLU A 526 -36.15 23.83 11.95
N GLY A 527 -35.58 24.17 13.11
CA GLY A 527 -36.22 24.03 14.42
C GLY A 527 -36.44 22.59 14.93
N LYS A 528 -36.12 21.54 14.15
CA LYS A 528 -36.30 20.15 14.56
C LYS A 528 -35.07 19.64 15.34
N ALA A 529 -35.30 19.04 16.51
CA ALA A 529 -34.26 18.27 17.21
C ALA A 529 -33.84 17.04 16.37
N ILE A 530 -32.56 16.72 16.35
CA ILE A 530 -32.05 15.52 15.67
C ILE A 530 -32.19 14.32 16.61
N ASP A 531 -33.29 13.58 16.44
CA ASP A 531 -33.47 12.24 16.99
C ASP A 531 -32.72 11.17 16.16
N ALA A 532 -32.77 9.91 16.59
CA ALA A 532 -32.09 8.81 15.90
C ALA A 532 -32.63 8.55 14.47
N ALA A 533 -33.91 8.80 14.21
CA ALA A 533 -34.51 8.63 12.89
C ALA A 533 -34.16 9.78 11.95
N GLU A 534 -34.08 11.01 12.48
CA GLU A 534 -33.58 12.19 11.78
C GLU A 534 -32.08 12.04 11.44
N LEU A 535 -31.29 11.45 12.34
CA LEU A 535 -29.90 11.08 12.06
C LEU A 535 -29.80 10.06 10.91
N ASP A 536 -30.59 8.97 10.95
CA ASP A 536 -30.60 7.95 9.88
C ASP A 536 -31.00 8.55 8.52
N ARG A 537 -31.98 9.48 8.52
CA ARG A 537 -32.40 10.27 7.35
C ARG A 537 -31.24 11.12 6.80
N LEU A 538 -30.56 11.88 7.65
CA LEU A 538 -29.44 12.76 7.25
C LEU A 538 -28.24 11.96 6.73
N VAL A 539 -27.98 10.79 7.33
CA VAL A 539 -26.92 9.85 6.92
C VAL A 539 -27.29 9.10 5.64
N ARG A 540 -28.59 8.96 5.33
CA ARG A 540 -29.11 8.25 4.14
C ARG A 540 -28.67 6.78 4.09
N ARG A 541 -28.62 6.10 5.26
CA ARG A 541 -28.10 4.73 5.39
C ARG A 541 -28.71 3.77 4.34
N SER A 542 -30.02 3.78 4.18
CA SER A 542 -30.73 2.97 3.17
C SER A 542 -30.21 3.16 1.74
N ASP A 543 -30.06 4.41 1.31
CA ASP A 543 -29.67 4.75 -0.06
C ASP A 543 -28.20 4.39 -0.32
N LEU A 544 -27.35 4.57 0.70
CA LEU A 544 -25.94 4.16 0.67
C LEU A 544 -25.80 2.63 0.59
N MET A 545 -26.61 1.88 1.34
CA MET A 545 -26.59 0.42 1.34
C MET A 545 -27.10 -0.18 0.02
N ASP A 546 -28.15 0.40 -0.57
CA ASP A 546 -28.66 -0.01 -1.88
C ASP A 546 -27.62 0.24 -3.00
N GLN A 547 -26.95 1.39 -3.00
CA GLN A 547 -25.84 1.64 -3.93
C GLN A 547 -24.61 0.77 -3.66
N PHE A 548 -24.29 0.47 -2.39
CA PHE A 548 -23.21 -0.47 -2.06
C PHE A 548 -23.50 -1.88 -2.60
N ARG A 549 -24.73 -2.40 -2.39
CA ARG A 549 -25.19 -3.68 -2.94
C ARG A 549 -25.03 -3.73 -4.46
N LYS A 550 -25.61 -2.76 -5.17
CA LYS A 550 -25.56 -2.68 -6.64
C LYS A 550 -24.14 -2.61 -7.18
N GLY A 551 -23.27 -1.84 -6.54
CA GLY A 551 -21.86 -1.75 -6.91
C GLY A 551 -21.10 -3.06 -6.66
N LEU A 552 -21.41 -3.79 -5.59
CA LEU A 552 -20.80 -5.10 -5.29
C LEU A 552 -21.26 -6.18 -6.28
N GLU A 553 -22.57 -6.26 -6.56
CA GLU A 553 -23.17 -7.16 -7.56
C GLU A 553 -22.55 -6.94 -8.94
N ALA A 554 -22.48 -5.69 -9.40
CA ALA A 554 -21.85 -5.34 -10.68
C ALA A 554 -20.34 -5.62 -10.70
N THR A 555 -19.64 -5.43 -9.58
CA THR A 555 -18.20 -5.75 -9.47
C THR A 555 -17.96 -7.25 -9.55
N MET A 556 -18.81 -8.08 -8.92
CA MET A 556 -18.71 -9.54 -8.99
C MET A 556 -19.07 -10.07 -10.38
N ALA A 557 -20.06 -9.49 -11.07
CA ALA A 557 -20.35 -9.82 -12.46
C ALA A 557 -19.14 -9.50 -13.37
N ALA A 558 -18.54 -8.31 -13.24
CA ALA A 558 -17.36 -7.92 -14.01
C ALA A 558 -16.09 -8.71 -13.64
N GLU A 559 -15.95 -9.19 -12.39
CA GLU A 559 -14.89 -10.13 -11.98
C GLU A 559 -15.04 -11.47 -12.70
N LYS A 560 -16.26 -11.99 -12.83
CA LYS A 560 -16.54 -13.29 -13.46
C LYS A 560 -16.16 -13.33 -14.94
N GLU A 561 -16.36 -12.23 -15.66
CA GLU A 561 -15.91 -12.10 -17.07
C GLU A 561 -14.38 -12.00 -17.19
N ALA A 562 -13.68 -11.65 -16.11
CA ALA A 562 -12.23 -11.52 -16.04
C ALA A 562 -11.55 -12.79 -15.51
N ALA A 563 -11.60 -13.87 -16.29
CA ALA A 563 -11.07 -15.20 -15.94
C ALA A 563 -9.62 -15.24 -15.41
N ASP A 564 -8.81 -14.21 -15.69
CA ASP A 564 -7.45 -14.06 -15.16
C ASP A 564 -7.37 -14.10 -13.62
N TYR A 565 -8.39 -13.65 -12.89
CA TYR A 565 -8.38 -13.70 -11.42
C TYR A 565 -8.30 -15.14 -10.90
N ASP A 566 -8.97 -16.08 -11.57
CA ASP A 566 -9.01 -17.49 -11.15
C ASP A 566 -7.74 -18.25 -11.56
N ILE A 567 -7.07 -17.80 -12.61
CA ILE A 567 -5.77 -18.34 -13.03
C ILE A 567 -4.66 -17.87 -12.09
N VAL A 568 -4.70 -16.61 -11.63
CA VAL A 568 -3.72 -16.05 -10.69
C VAL A 568 -3.99 -16.50 -9.24
N TRP A 569 -5.26 -16.68 -8.87
CA TRP A 569 -5.69 -17.17 -7.57
C TRP A 569 -6.54 -18.44 -7.69
N PRO A 570 -5.95 -19.59 -8.07
CA PRO A 570 -6.68 -20.85 -8.11
C PRO A 570 -7.28 -21.16 -6.75
N GLU A 571 -8.49 -21.73 -6.73
CA GLU A 571 -9.05 -22.24 -5.48
C GLU A 571 -8.18 -23.38 -4.96
N LYS A 572 -7.75 -23.28 -3.70
CA LYS A 572 -7.08 -24.40 -3.04
C LYS A 572 -8.12 -25.51 -2.86
N SER A 573 -7.83 -26.68 -3.44
CA SER A 573 -8.50 -27.92 -3.06
C SER A 573 -8.40 -28.07 -1.54
N LYS A 574 -9.55 -28.26 -0.88
CA LYS A 574 -9.62 -28.51 0.57
C LYS A 574 -9.07 -29.88 0.93
#